data_AF-A0A8M9PIF0-F1
#
_entry.id   AF-A0A8M9PIF0-F1
#
_cell.length_a   1.000
_cell.length_b   1.000
_cell.length_c   1.000
_cell.angle_alpha   90.00
_cell.angle_beta   90.00
_cell.angle_gamma   90.00
#
_symmetry.space_group_name_H-M   'P 1'
#
loop_
_entity.id
_entity.type
_entity.pdbx_description
1 polymer ?
#
loop_
_entity_poly.entity_id
_entity_poly.type
_entity_poly.pdbx_seq_one_letter_code
_entity_poly.pdbx_strand_id
1 'polypeptide(L)'
;MDVRLLLISVLLGLSRAQQDGNECTKASAQSCGECIQAGEKCGWCTDEGFLKQGEQKSTRCDEIEALEKKGCSKASIENPRGKITIVKNQPVTNRTKNGAKLKPDQITQIQPQQLSLNLRSGEAQKFTLKFKRAEDYPIDLYYLMDLSYSMKDDLENVKNLGTDLMKEMQKITSDFRIGFGSFVEKTVMPYISTTPAKLLNPCTSDQNCTSPFSYKNVLSLTDDGSQFNSLVSRQQISGNLDSPEGGFDAIMQVAVCGIT
;
A
#
# COMPACT_ATOMS: atom_id res chain seq x y z
N MET A 1 64.24 37.45 11.78
CA MET A 1 63.18 36.65 11.11
C MET A 1 62.11 36.42 12.17
N ASP A 2 60.81 36.29 11.83
CA ASP A 2 59.69 35.98 12.77
C ASP A 2 58.71 37.08 13.19
N VAL A 3 58.68 38.26 12.55
CA VAL A 3 57.55 39.22 12.75
C VAL A 3 56.49 39.10 11.65
N ARG A 4 56.83 38.57 10.47
CA ARG A 4 55.89 38.42 9.35
C ARG A 4 54.95 37.23 9.45
N LEU A 5 55.26 36.22 10.28
CA LEU A 5 54.40 35.04 10.45
C LEU A 5 53.21 35.26 11.40
N LEU A 6 53.32 36.22 12.34
CA LEU A 6 52.24 36.55 13.30
C LEU A 6 51.10 37.34 12.65
N LEU A 7 51.39 38.14 11.62
CA LEU A 7 50.37 38.90 10.90
C LEU A 7 49.46 38.02 10.02
N ILE A 8 50.01 36.92 9.50
CA ILE A 8 49.25 35.98 8.65
C ILE A 8 48.31 35.11 9.52
N SER A 9 48.68 34.81 10.76
CA SER A 9 47.84 34.05 11.69
C SER A 9 46.68 34.88 12.28
N VAL A 10 46.82 36.21 12.37
CA VAL A 10 45.72 37.11 12.75
C VAL A 10 44.73 37.31 11.59
N LEU A 11 45.19 37.30 10.34
CA LEU A 11 44.32 37.41 9.15
C LEU A 11 43.53 36.14 8.84
N LEU A 12 44.00 34.96 9.27
CA LEU A 12 43.29 33.69 9.11
C LEU A 12 42.28 33.37 10.23
N GLY A 13 42.25 34.17 11.31
CA GLY A 13 41.32 34.01 12.44
C GLY A 13 39.97 34.74 12.30
N LEU A 14 39.81 35.60 11.29
CA LEU A 14 38.65 36.49 11.13
C LEU A 14 37.54 35.96 10.20
N SER A 15 37.70 34.75 9.64
CA SER A 15 36.79 34.22 8.61
C SER A 15 35.78 33.17 9.10
N ARG A 16 35.57 33.05 10.42
CA ARG A 16 34.51 32.23 11.02
C ARG A 16 33.57 33.05 11.90
N ALA A 17 33.08 34.18 11.38
CA ALA A 17 31.79 34.70 11.85
C ALA A 17 30.71 33.77 11.28
N GLN A 18 30.34 32.73 12.04
CA GLN A 18 29.14 31.93 11.79
C GLN A 18 27.98 32.90 11.56
N GLN A 19 27.38 32.87 10.36
CA GLN A 19 26.11 33.53 10.09
C GLN A 19 25.06 32.90 11.02
N ASP A 20 24.86 33.55 12.16
CA ASP A 20 23.90 33.21 13.21
C ASP A 20 22.47 33.57 12.74
N GLY A 21 22.08 32.99 11.61
CA GLY A 21 20.75 33.12 11.02
C GLY A 21 19.95 31.82 11.19
N ASN A 22 18.66 31.95 11.49
CA ASN A 22 17.72 30.84 11.39
C ASN A 22 17.37 30.52 9.93
N GLU A 23 16.60 29.46 9.70
CA GLU A 23 16.18 29.03 8.37
C GLU A 23 15.45 30.14 7.58
N CYS A 24 14.65 30.96 8.28
CA CYS A 24 13.84 32.02 7.68
C CYS A 24 14.69 33.18 7.13
N THR A 25 15.66 33.64 7.93
CA THR A 25 16.56 34.74 7.54
C THR A 25 17.57 34.29 6.47
N LYS A 26 18.06 33.06 6.55
CA LYS A 26 18.95 32.46 5.54
C LYS A 26 18.27 32.33 4.17
N ALA A 27 16.95 32.10 4.14
CA ALA A 27 16.19 32.01 2.90
C ALA A 27 16.16 33.34 2.11
N SER A 28 16.44 34.48 2.75
CA SER A 28 16.49 35.79 2.09
C SER A 28 15.23 36.12 1.26
N ALA A 29 14.06 35.69 1.73
CA ALA A 29 12.79 35.77 1.02
C ALA A 29 12.42 37.21 0.63
N GLN A 30 12.11 37.45 -0.64
CA GLN A 30 11.76 38.77 -1.17
C GLN A 30 10.25 39.04 -1.17
N SER A 31 9.45 38.03 -0.87
CA SER A 31 8.00 38.07 -0.83
C SER A 31 7.44 37.20 0.30
N CYS A 32 6.19 37.45 0.69
CA CYS A 32 5.50 36.60 1.66
C CYS A 32 5.47 35.14 1.20
N GLY A 33 5.14 34.89 -0.07
CA GLY A 33 5.07 33.53 -0.64
C GLY A 33 6.37 32.74 -0.49
N GLU A 34 7.52 33.36 -0.79
CA GLU A 34 8.84 32.75 -0.58
C GLU A 34 9.11 32.45 0.90
N CYS A 35 8.73 33.38 1.79
CA CYS A 35 8.91 33.20 3.23
C CYS A 35 8.09 32.03 3.79
N ILE A 36 6.85 31.86 3.32
CA ILE A 36 5.98 30.75 3.73
C ILE A 36 6.56 29.40 3.28
N GLN A 37 7.26 29.35 2.14
CA GLN A 37 7.91 28.14 1.65
C GLN A 37 9.19 27.78 2.41
N ALA A 38 9.87 28.77 3.01
CA ALA A 38 11.19 28.61 3.65
C ALA A 38 11.19 27.69 4.87
N GLY A 39 10.12 27.71 5.67
CA GLY A 39 10.04 26.89 6.88
C GLY A 39 8.71 27.04 7.61
N GLU A 40 8.42 26.07 8.48
CA GLU A 40 7.21 26.07 9.30
C GLU A 40 7.18 27.24 10.27
N LYS A 41 8.35 27.61 10.81
CA LYS A 41 8.47 28.61 11.88
C LYS A 41 8.51 30.05 11.36
N CYS A 42 8.60 30.22 10.04
CA CYS A 42 8.74 31.52 9.40
C CYS A 42 7.38 32.23 9.30
N GLY A 43 7.40 33.54 9.52
CA GLY A 43 6.30 34.44 9.19
C GLY A 43 6.80 35.66 8.43
N TRP A 44 5.86 36.39 7.85
CA TRP A 44 6.13 37.60 7.09
C TRP A 44 5.48 38.82 7.74
N CYS A 45 6.26 39.83 8.10
CA CYS A 45 5.73 41.09 8.63
C CYS A 45 5.26 42.01 7.50
N THR A 46 3.99 42.40 7.51
CA THR A 46 3.38 43.31 6.54
C THR A 46 3.32 44.77 7.00
N ASP A 47 3.66 45.05 8.26
CA ASP A 47 3.64 46.41 8.81
C ASP A 47 4.58 47.34 8.05
N GLU A 48 4.08 48.48 7.59
CA GLU A 48 4.84 49.47 6.84
C GLU A 48 5.99 50.05 7.69
N GLY A 49 5.76 50.25 8.99
CA GLY A 49 6.72 50.83 9.93
C GLY A 49 7.75 49.85 10.50
N PHE A 50 7.72 48.58 10.10
CA PHE A 50 8.59 47.55 10.66
C PHE A 50 10.06 47.70 10.25
N LEU A 51 10.31 48.07 8.99
CA LEU A 51 11.68 48.19 8.48
C LEU A 51 12.31 49.51 8.90
N LYS A 52 13.49 49.46 9.52
CA LYS A 52 14.30 50.64 9.81
C LYS A 52 15.02 51.12 8.55
N GLN A 53 15.42 52.39 8.54
CA GLN A 53 16.18 52.96 7.42
C GLN A 53 17.45 52.15 7.16
N GLY A 54 17.58 51.58 5.95
CA GLY A 54 18.71 50.76 5.52
C GLY A 54 18.50 49.24 5.64
N GLU A 55 17.41 48.77 6.25
CA GLU A 55 17.10 47.34 6.31
C GLU A 55 16.55 46.81 4.97
N GLN A 56 16.96 45.58 4.62
CA GLN A 56 16.49 44.92 3.40
C GLN A 56 15.06 44.41 3.56
N LYS A 57 14.35 44.27 2.43
CA LYS A 57 12.99 43.70 2.40
C LYS A 57 12.94 42.28 2.97
N SER A 58 14.01 41.51 2.81
CA SER A 58 14.16 40.15 3.36
C SER A 58 14.05 40.09 4.88
N THR A 59 14.32 41.17 5.61
CA THR A 59 14.16 41.26 7.07
C THR A 59 12.71 41.05 7.51
N ARG A 60 11.73 41.24 6.61
CA ARG A 60 10.32 40.94 6.89
C ARG A 60 10.05 39.45 7.10
N CYS A 61 10.93 38.57 6.61
CA CYS A 61 10.86 37.13 6.84
C CYS A 61 11.78 36.72 7.98
N ASP A 62 11.20 36.23 9.07
CA ASP A 62 11.94 35.72 10.21
C ASP A 62 11.06 34.71 10.98
N GLU A 63 11.61 34.06 12.00
CA GLU A 63 10.82 33.28 12.95
C GLU A 63 9.77 34.18 13.64
N ILE A 64 8.57 33.66 13.89
CA ILE A 64 7.45 34.42 14.48
C ILE A 64 7.86 35.15 15.77
N GLU A 65 8.53 34.44 16.68
CA GLU A 65 8.99 35.02 17.95
C GLU A 65 10.04 36.13 17.74
N ALA A 66 10.87 36.03 16.69
CA ALA A 66 11.87 37.04 16.37
C ALA A 66 11.20 38.30 15.78
N LEU A 67 10.17 38.15 14.95
CA LEU A 67 9.38 39.28 14.44
C LEU A 67 8.67 40.04 15.56
N GLU A 68 8.06 39.32 16.51
CA GLU A 68 7.41 39.93 17.68
C GLU A 68 8.43 40.72 18.53
N LYS A 69 9.61 40.14 18.79
CA LYS A 69 10.71 40.81 19.51
C LYS A 69 11.24 42.05 18.79
N LYS A 70 11.19 42.07 17.46
CA LYS A 70 11.57 43.21 16.62
C LYS A 70 10.48 44.29 16.54
N GLY A 71 9.31 44.06 17.13
CA GLY A 71 8.22 45.03 17.20
C GLY A 71 7.16 44.88 16.11
N CYS A 72 7.17 43.79 15.32
CA CYS A 72 6.05 43.51 14.43
C CYS A 72 4.83 43.09 15.26
N SER A 73 3.70 43.77 15.07
CA SER A 73 2.46 43.41 15.74
C SER A 73 1.98 42.03 15.29
N LYS A 74 1.38 41.23 16.19
CA LYS A 74 0.83 39.90 15.84
C LYS A 74 -0.19 39.95 14.69
N ALA A 75 -0.96 41.04 14.60
CA ALA A 75 -1.94 41.24 13.53
C ALA A 75 -1.29 41.51 12.17
N SER A 76 -0.05 42.00 12.16
CA SER A 76 0.73 42.29 10.95
C SER A 76 1.66 41.14 10.54
N ILE A 77 1.64 40.00 11.24
CA ILE A 77 2.43 38.82 10.88
C ILE A 77 1.56 37.84 10.10
N GLU A 78 1.84 37.69 8.81
CA GLU A 78 1.24 36.64 8.00
C GLU A 78 1.93 35.30 8.26
N ASN A 79 1.16 34.34 8.75
CA ASN A 79 1.60 32.98 9.01
C ASN A 79 0.50 31.96 8.66
N PRO A 80 0.27 31.66 7.37
CA PRO A 80 -0.68 30.63 6.96
C PRO A 80 -0.28 29.26 7.56
N ARG A 81 -1.20 28.62 8.26
CA ARG A 81 -1.03 27.30 8.85
C ARG A 81 -1.76 26.23 8.05
N GLY A 82 -1.25 25.01 8.12
CA GLY A 82 -1.94 23.84 7.60
C GLY A 82 -3.27 23.62 8.31
N LYS A 83 -4.19 22.94 7.61
CA LYS A 83 -5.55 22.70 8.10
C LYS A 83 -6.05 21.35 7.60
N ILE A 84 -6.71 20.61 8.47
CA ILE A 84 -7.39 19.36 8.15
C ILE A 84 -8.89 19.63 8.13
N THR A 85 -9.57 19.24 7.05
CA THR A 85 -11.03 19.30 6.94
C THR A 85 -11.56 17.92 6.59
N ILE A 86 -12.38 17.35 7.46
CA ILE A 86 -13.01 16.05 7.23
C ILE A 86 -14.20 16.27 6.28
N VAL A 87 -14.23 15.57 5.14
CA VAL A 87 -15.27 15.70 4.12
C VAL A 87 -16.30 14.58 4.24
N LYS A 88 -15.86 13.33 4.44
CA LYS A 88 -16.72 12.16 4.63
C LYS A 88 -16.22 11.33 5.80
N ASN A 89 -17.07 11.16 6.82
CA ASN A 89 -16.74 10.45 8.06
C ASN A 89 -17.93 9.62 8.55
N GLN A 90 -18.37 8.71 7.69
CA GLN A 90 -19.34 7.69 8.07
C GLN A 90 -18.76 6.86 9.22
N PRO A 91 -19.50 6.66 10.31
CA PRO A 91 -19.02 5.90 11.45
C PRO A 91 -18.81 4.41 11.09
N VAL A 92 -17.83 3.77 11.73
CA VAL A 92 -17.64 2.32 11.59
C VAL A 92 -18.91 1.56 12.00
N THR A 93 -19.26 0.55 11.21
CA THR A 93 -20.48 -0.23 11.41
C THR A 93 -20.33 -1.13 12.64
N ASN A 94 -21.32 -1.09 13.53
CA ASN A 94 -21.46 -2.06 14.62
C ASN A 94 -22.34 -3.22 14.13
N ARG A 95 -21.76 -4.10 13.31
CA ARG A 95 -22.43 -5.34 12.91
C ARG A 95 -22.27 -6.37 14.03
N THR A 96 -23.37 -7.01 14.37
CA THR A 96 -23.39 -8.23 15.18
C THR A 96 -23.90 -9.37 14.31
N LYS A 97 -23.47 -10.60 14.58
CA LYS A 97 -23.91 -11.80 13.81
C LYS A 97 -25.45 -11.97 13.75
N ASN A 98 -26.17 -11.43 14.73
CA ASN A 98 -27.65 -11.47 14.82
C ASN A 98 -28.33 -10.15 14.39
N GLY A 99 -27.56 -9.19 13.87
CA GLY A 99 -28.08 -7.91 13.41
C GLY A 99 -28.72 -7.98 12.01
N ALA A 100 -29.16 -6.83 11.50
CA ALA A 100 -29.61 -6.73 10.12
C ALA A 100 -28.49 -7.19 9.16
N LYS A 101 -28.82 -8.07 8.20
CA LYS A 101 -27.89 -8.52 7.16
C LYS A 101 -27.59 -7.34 6.24
N LEU A 102 -26.44 -6.71 6.44
CA LEU A 102 -25.97 -5.62 5.60
C LEU A 102 -25.21 -6.18 4.40
N LYS A 103 -25.38 -5.54 3.24
CA LYS A 103 -24.51 -5.82 2.09
C LYS A 103 -23.10 -5.28 2.36
N PRO A 104 -22.03 -5.86 1.76
CA PRO A 104 -20.65 -5.45 2.04
C PRO A 104 -20.36 -3.97 1.80
N ASP A 105 -20.97 -3.38 0.77
CA ASP A 105 -20.87 -1.95 0.42
C ASP A 105 -21.48 -1.00 1.46
N GLN A 106 -22.32 -1.54 2.35
CA GLN A 106 -22.93 -0.79 3.46
C GLN A 106 -22.11 -0.90 4.76
N ILE A 107 -21.08 -1.74 4.80
CA ILE A 107 -20.25 -1.97 5.99
C ILE A 107 -19.05 -1.03 5.96
N THR A 108 -18.97 -0.15 6.94
CA THR A 108 -17.84 0.76 7.11
C THR A 108 -16.86 0.18 8.13
N GLN A 109 -15.67 -0.22 7.68
CA GLN A 109 -14.59 -0.72 8.56
C GLN A 109 -13.50 0.31 8.83
N ILE A 110 -13.49 1.43 8.11
CA ILE A 110 -12.51 2.50 8.24
C ILE A 110 -13.18 3.87 8.16
N GLN A 111 -12.74 4.81 9.00
CA GLN A 111 -13.17 6.21 8.96
C GLN A 111 -12.01 7.16 9.34
N PRO A 112 -11.95 8.39 8.80
CA PRO A 112 -12.83 8.96 7.77
C PRO A 112 -12.57 8.36 6.38
N GLN A 113 -13.52 8.52 5.44
CA GLN A 113 -13.39 8.03 4.06
C GLN A 113 -12.86 9.11 3.10
N GLN A 114 -13.00 10.39 3.49
CA GLN A 114 -12.49 11.50 2.69
C GLN A 114 -12.12 12.67 3.60
N LEU A 115 -10.94 13.25 3.37
CA LEU A 115 -10.46 14.46 4.02
C LEU A 115 -9.75 15.35 3.01
N SER A 116 -9.65 16.64 3.33
CA SER A 116 -8.84 17.62 2.64
C SER A 116 -7.76 18.12 3.60
N LEU A 117 -6.51 18.14 3.12
CA LEU A 117 -5.34 18.59 3.87
C LEU A 117 -4.74 19.80 3.15
N ASN A 118 -4.77 20.96 3.81
CA ASN A 118 -3.95 22.09 3.44
C ASN A 118 -2.61 21.95 4.19
N LEU A 119 -1.51 21.85 3.45
CA LEU A 119 -0.18 21.61 4.02
C LEU A 119 0.67 22.88 3.93
N ARG A 120 1.21 23.32 5.08
CA ARG A 120 2.26 24.33 5.13
C ARG A 120 3.61 23.63 5.01
N SER A 121 4.51 24.18 4.20
CA SER A 121 5.88 23.66 4.04
C SER A 121 6.55 23.46 5.41
N GLY A 122 7.02 22.24 5.68
CA GLY A 122 7.64 21.86 6.95
C GLY A 122 6.67 21.46 8.07
N GLU A 123 5.39 21.87 8.04
CA GLU A 123 4.42 21.59 9.10
C GLU A 123 3.76 20.21 8.92
N ALA A 124 4.01 19.31 9.87
CA ALA A 124 3.34 18.01 9.88
C ALA A 124 1.86 18.12 10.30
N GLN A 125 0.96 17.58 9.47
CA GLN A 125 -0.46 17.43 9.80
C GLN A 125 -0.76 16.00 10.25
N LYS A 126 -1.49 15.85 11.36
CA LYS A 126 -1.86 14.55 11.94
C LYS A 126 -3.37 14.40 11.96
N PHE A 127 -3.86 13.26 11.47
CA PHE A 127 -5.27 12.89 11.56
C PHE A 127 -5.39 11.45 12.05
N THR A 128 -6.54 11.12 12.63
CA THR A 128 -6.81 9.79 13.17
C THR A 128 -7.58 8.96 12.15
N LEU A 129 -7.05 7.79 11.82
CA LEU A 129 -7.82 6.73 11.18
C LEU A 129 -8.33 5.76 12.25
N LYS A 130 -9.63 5.50 12.23
CA LYS A 130 -10.26 4.49 13.07
C LYS A 130 -10.58 3.28 12.22
N PHE A 131 -10.03 2.13 12.58
CA PHE A 131 -10.32 0.84 11.97
C PHE A 131 -11.11 -0.03 12.95
N LYS A 132 -12.15 -0.71 12.45
CA LYS A 132 -12.86 -1.75 13.18
C LYS A 132 -13.15 -2.89 12.22
N ARG A 133 -12.61 -4.07 12.53
CA ARG A 133 -12.92 -5.31 11.81
C ARG A 133 -14.42 -5.62 11.97
N ALA A 134 -15.12 -5.81 10.87
CA ALA A 134 -16.51 -6.23 10.86
C ALA A 134 -16.63 -7.71 11.27
N GLU A 135 -17.65 -8.01 12.06
CA GLU A 135 -18.11 -9.39 12.22
C GLU A 135 -18.83 -9.85 10.96
N ASP A 136 -18.77 -11.14 10.65
CA ASP A 136 -19.57 -11.78 9.60
C ASP A 136 -19.40 -11.13 8.20
N TYR A 137 -18.15 -10.90 7.80
CA TYR A 137 -17.81 -10.34 6.49
C TYR A 137 -17.70 -11.46 5.43
N PRO A 138 -18.18 -11.28 4.18
CA PRO A 138 -18.09 -12.31 3.17
C PRO A 138 -16.66 -12.71 2.84
N ILE A 139 -16.46 -13.98 2.48
CA ILE A 139 -15.16 -14.54 2.13
C ILE A 139 -15.26 -15.28 0.80
N ASP A 140 -14.39 -14.88 -0.12
CA ASP A 140 -14.12 -15.61 -1.35
C ASP A 140 -12.81 -16.37 -1.19
N LEU A 141 -12.83 -17.69 -1.40
CA LEU A 141 -11.64 -18.53 -1.37
C LEU A 141 -11.50 -19.24 -2.71
N TYR A 142 -10.44 -18.90 -3.44
CA TYR A 142 -10.07 -19.59 -4.68
C TYR A 142 -8.92 -20.55 -4.40
N TYR A 143 -9.19 -21.85 -4.45
CA TYR A 143 -8.18 -22.88 -4.20
C TYR A 143 -7.40 -23.15 -5.48
N LEU A 144 -6.15 -22.67 -5.53
CA LEU A 144 -5.25 -22.86 -6.66
C LEU A 144 -4.27 -24.00 -6.36
N MET A 145 -4.47 -25.15 -7.00
CA MET A 145 -3.74 -26.38 -6.72
C MET A 145 -2.68 -26.71 -7.78
N ASP A 146 -1.50 -27.12 -7.34
CA ASP A 146 -0.53 -27.79 -8.20
C ASP A 146 -1.03 -29.22 -8.52
N LEU A 147 -1.12 -29.57 -9.81
CA LEU A 147 -1.47 -30.91 -10.29
C LEU A 147 -0.28 -31.61 -10.98
N SER A 148 0.96 -31.22 -10.66
CA SER A 148 2.16 -31.99 -10.97
C SER A 148 2.08 -33.40 -10.38
N TYR A 149 2.93 -34.32 -10.87
CA TYR A 149 2.87 -35.72 -10.42
C TYR A 149 3.12 -35.89 -8.92
N SER A 150 3.88 -34.96 -8.34
CA SER A 150 4.20 -34.96 -6.91
C SER A 150 2.98 -34.73 -6.00
N MET A 151 1.89 -34.16 -6.53
CA MET A 151 0.66 -33.81 -5.78
C MET A 151 -0.44 -34.87 -5.90
N LYS A 152 -0.09 -36.10 -6.29
CA LYS A 152 -1.05 -37.16 -6.61
C LYS A 152 -1.85 -37.61 -5.40
N ASP A 153 -1.19 -37.82 -4.28
CA ASP A 153 -1.81 -38.20 -3.01
C ASP A 153 -2.58 -37.03 -2.37
N ASP A 154 -2.12 -35.80 -2.53
CA ASP A 154 -2.85 -34.60 -2.10
C ASP A 154 -4.21 -34.48 -2.81
N LEU A 155 -4.25 -34.70 -4.12
CA LEU A 155 -5.50 -34.60 -4.89
C LEU A 155 -6.57 -35.55 -4.33
N GLU A 156 -6.21 -36.76 -3.90
CA GLU A 156 -7.16 -37.71 -3.31
C GLU A 156 -7.82 -37.17 -2.03
N ASN A 157 -7.07 -36.43 -1.21
CA ASN A 157 -7.61 -35.79 0.00
C ASN A 157 -8.48 -34.57 -0.32
N VAL A 158 -8.08 -33.76 -1.32
CA VAL A 158 -8.78 -32.51 -1.68
C VAL A 158 -10.16 -32.78 -2.31
N LYS A 159 -10.40 -33.99 -2.85
CA LYS A 159 -11.72 -34.37 -3.40
C LYS A 159 -12.90 -34.22 -2.42
N ASN A 160 -12.64 -34.33 -1.12
CA ASN A 160 -13.66 -34.18 -0.08
C ASN A 160 -13.62 -32.79 0.61
N LEU A 161 -12.66 -31.94 0.26
CA LEU A 161 -12.40 -30.68 0.97
C LEU A 161 -13.54 -29.67 0.82
N GLY A 162 -14.23 -29.60 -0.31
CA GLY A 162 -15.18 -28.52 -0.60
C GLY A 162 -16.33 -28.43 0.40
N THR A 163 -17.03 -29.54 0.62
CA THR A 163 -18.15 -29.59 1.59
C THR A 163 -17.71 -29.40 3.03
N ASP A 164 -16.56 -29.97 3.41
CA ASP A 164 -16.05 -29.87 4.78
C ASP A 164 -15.57 -28.44 5.08
N LEU A 165 -14.85 -27.83 4.14
CA LEU A 165 -14.40 -26.45 4.24
C LEU A 165 -15.60 -25.51 4.30
N MET A 166 -16.62 -25.69 3.45
CA MET A 166 -17.84 -24.88 3.52
C MET A 166 -18.52 -24.96 4.89
N LYS A 167 -18.63 -26.16 5.47
CA LYS A 167 -19.24 -26.38 6.79
C LYS A 167 -18.47 -25.67 7.91
N GLU A 168 -17.14 -25.68 7.86
CA GLU A 168 -16.32 -24.95 8.83
C GLU A 168 -16.39 -23.43 8.61
N MET A 169 -16.39 -22.97 7.35
CA MET A 169 -16.46 -21.55 7.01
C MET A 169 -17.83 -20.92 7.35
N GLN A 170 -18.93 -21.68 7.28
CA GLN A 170 -20.25 -21.25 7.73
C GLN A 170 -20.31 -20.89 9.24
N LYS A 171 -19.37 -21.41 10.05
CA LYS A 171 -19.25 -21.01 11.47
C LYS A 171 -18.63 -19.61 11.61
N ILE A 172 -17.79 -19.21 10.65
CA ILE A 172 -17.01 -17.97 10.63
C ILE A 172 -17.79 -16.84 9.94
N THR A 173 -18.39 -17.12 8.78
CA THR A 173 -19.14 -16.15 7.95
C THR A 173 -20.40 -16.79 7.38
N SER A 174 -21.44 -15.98 7.23
CA SER A 174 -22.71 -16.36 6.62
C SER A 174 -22.71 -16.29 5.10
N ASP A 175 -21.61 -15.80 4.50
CA ASP A 175 -21.44 -15.63 3.06
C ASP A 175 -20.03 -16.10 2.67
N PHE A 176 -19.96 -17.33 2.17
CA PHE A 176 -18.72 -17.98 1.77
C PHE A 176 -18.87 -18.53 0.36
N ARG A 177 -17.92 -18.17 -0.52
CA ARG A 177 -17.82 -18.72 -1.87
C ARG A 177 -16.48 -19.41 -2.05
N ILE A 178 -16.50 -20.55 -2.72
CA ILE A 178 -15.33 -21.36 -3.02
C ILE A 178 -15.17 -21.51 -4.54
N GLY A 179 -13.92 -21.49 -5.01
CA GLY A 179 -13.55 -21.76 -6.39
C GLY A 179 -12.35 -22.70 -6.45
N PHE A 180 -12.07 -23.25 -7.62
CA PHE A 180 -10.95 -24.16 -7.85
C PHE A 180 -10.26 -23.87 -9.17
N GLY A 181 -8.94 -23.78 -9.12
CA GLY A 181 -8.07 -23.73 -10.29
C GLY A 181 -6.91 -24.69 -10.13
N SER A 182 -6.36 -25.12 -11.26
CA SER A 182 -5.19 -26.00 -11.28
C SER A 182 -4.09 -25.43 -12.14
N PHE A 183 -2.84 -25.75 -11.83
CA PHE A 183 -1.68 -25.43 -12.64
C PHE A 183 -0.67 -26.58 -12.67
N VAL A 184 0.23 -26.54 -13.64
CA VAL A 184 1.42 -27.41 -13.71
C VAL A 184 2.59 -26.54 -14.15
N GLU A 185 2.78 -26.34 -15.45
CA GLU A 185 3.94 -25.63 -15.99
C GLU A 185 3.69 -25.12 -17.43
N LYS A 186 4.51 -24.18 -17.90
CA LYS A 186 4.54 -23.72 -19.30
C LYS A 186 4.76 -24.91 -20.23
N THR A 187 3.88 -25.04 -21.22
CA THR A 187 3.86 -26.18 -22.15
C THR A 187 4.87 -26.04 -23.29
N VAL A 188 6.13 -25.75 -22.96
CA VAL A 188 7.25 -25.58 -23.89
C VAL A 188 8.53 -26.20 -23.33
N MET A 189 9.50 -26.47 -24.20
CA MET A 189 10.84 -26.87 -23.78
C MET A 189 11.56 -25.68 -23.11
N PRO A 190 12.37 -25.86 -22.05
CA PRO A 190 12.83 -27.14 -21.47
C PRO A 190 11.98 -27.71 -20.33
N TYR A 191 10.89 -27.03 -19.93
CA TYR A 191 10.09 -27.39 -18.77
C TYR A 191 9.33 -28.72 -18.95
N ILE A 192 8.91 -29.03 -20.18
CA ILE A 192 8.27 -30.30 -20.53
C ILE A 192 9.03 -31.06 -21.62
N SER A 193 8.84 -32.38 -21.67
CA SER A 193 9.27 -33.19 -22.82
C SER A 193 8.28 -33.02 -23.97
N THR A 194 8.78 -32.56 -25.12
CA THR A 194 7.99 -32.28 -26.33
C THR A 194 7.92 -33.47 -27.28
N THR A 195 8.37 -34.67 -26.85
CA THR A 195 8.16 -35.88 -27.66
C THR A 195 6.67 -36.22 -27.73
N PRO A 196 6.13 -36.70 -28.87
CA PRO A 196 4.70 -36.95 -29.02
C PRO A 196 4.12 -37.88 -27.93
N ALA A 197 4.88 -38.89 -27.50
CA ALA A 197 4.48 -39.78 -26.41
C ALA A 197 4.35 -39.04 -25.07
N LYS A 198 5.30 -38.15 -24.75
CA LYS A 198 5.30 -37.40 -23.48
C LYS A 198 4.33 -36.23 -23.45
N LEU A 199 3.96 -35.68 -24.61
CA LEU A 199 2.87 -34.70 -24.70
C LEU A 199 1.51 -35.33 -24.39
N LEU A 200 1.30 -36.59 -24.78
CA LEU A 200 0.08 -37.33 -24.45
C LEU A 200 0.07 -37.83 -23.00
N ASN A 201 1.21 -38.30 -22.50
CA ASN A 201 1.37 -38.73 -21.12
C ASN A 201 2.78 -38.35 -20.60
N PRO A 202 2.92 -37.29 -19.78
CA PRO A 202 4.23 -36.84 -19.29
C PRO A 202 4.87 -37.83 -18.30
N CYS A 203 4.05 -38.68 -17.68
CA CYS A 203 4.45 -39.64 -16.67
C CYS A 203 5.00 -40.96 -17.26
N THR A 204 5.30 -41.94 -16.41
CA THR A 204 5.71 -43.29 -16.86
C THR A 204 4.51 -44.07 -17.42
N SER A 205 4.75 -45.15 -18.16
CA SER A 205 3.69 -45.91 -18.87
C SER A 205 2.65 -46.56 -17.95
N ASP A 206 2.97 -46.76 -16.68
CA ASP A 206 2.08 -47.27 -15.62
C ASP A 206 1.20 -46.18 -14.99
N GLN A 207 1.45 -44.90 -15.29
CA GLN A 207 0.78 -43.76 -14.71
C GLN A 207 -0.10 -43.08 -15.76
N ASN A 208 -1.39 -42.95 -15.47
CA ASN A 208 -2.33 -42.30 -16.37
C ASN A 208 -2.40 -40.79 -16.07
N CYS A 209 -1.41 -40.04 -16.54
CA CYS A 209 -1.38 -38.59 -16.40
C CYS A 209 -1.97 -37.90 -17.63
N THR A 210 -2.64 -36.76 -17.40
CA THR A 210 -3.09 -35.89 -18.49
C THR A 210 -1.91 -35.14 -19.12
N SER A 211 -2.10 -34.62 -20.33
CA SER A 211 -1.14 -33.70 -20.97
C SER A 211 -0.83 -32.49 -20.07
N PRO A 212 0.43 -31.99 -20.09
CA PRO A 212 0.81 -30.79 -19.36
C PRO A 212 0.01 -29.56 -19.81
N PHE A 213 -0.26 -28.68 -18.86
CA PHE A 213 -0.96 -27.42 -19.07
C PHE A 213 -0.41 -26.36 -18.10
N SER A 214 -0.48 -25.08 -18.48
CA SER A 214 -0.02 -23.99 -17.61
C SER A 214 -1.02 -23.74 -16.48
N TYR A 215 -2.21 -23.21 -16.80
CA TYR A 215 -3.26 -22.90 -15.84
C TYR A 215 -4.63 -23.25 -16.41
N LYS A 216 -5.52 -23.73 -15.54
CA LYS A 216 -6.93 -23.96 -15.85
C LYS A 216 -7.81 -23.45 -14.71
N ASN A 217 -8.70 -22.51 -15.03
CA ASN A 217 -9.85 -22.22 -14.16
C ASN A 217 -10.86 -23.37 -14.30
N VAL A 218 -11.03 -24.14 -13.23
CA VAL A 218 -11.92 -25.32 -13.23
C VAL A 218 -13.31 -24.95 -12.72
N LEU A 219 -13.36 -24.13 -11.66
CA LEU A 219 -14.58 -23.67 -11.01
C LEU A 219 -14.42 -22.22 -10.57
N SER A 220 -15.19 -21.33 -11.19
CA SER A 220 -15.37 -19.97 -10.70
C SER A 220 -16.04 -19.97 -9.32
N LEU A 221 -15.85 -18.89 -8.55
CA LEU A 221 -16.38 -18.76 -7.19
C LEU A 221 -17.90 -19.03 -7.13
N THR A 222 -18.30 -19.98 -6.30
CA THR A 222 -19.69 -20.39 -6.09
C THR A 222 -19.96 -20.65 -4.60
N ASP A 223 -21.22 -20.54 -4.19
CA ASP A 223 -21.73 -20.96 -2.88
C ASP A 223 -22.13 -22.45 -2.83
N ASP A 224 -21.92 -23.21 -3.90
CA ASP A 224 -22.22 -24.64 -3.99
C ASP A 224 -20.97 -25.53 -3.85
N GLY A 225 -20.70 -25.99 -2.63
CA GLY A 225 -19.57 -26.88 -2.35
C GLY A 225 -19.69 -28.28 -2.95
N SER A 226 -20.90 -28.68 -3.37
CA SER A 226 -21.07 -29.95 -4.08
C SER A 226 -20.48 -29.88 -5.49
N GLN A 227 -20.56 -28.72 -6.15
CA GLN A 227 -19.89 -28.47 -7.43
C GLN A 227 -18.37 -28.54 -7.29
N PHE A 228 -17.82 -28.00 -6.19
CA PHE A 228 -16.39 -28.13 -5.91
C PHE A 228 -15.97 -29.61 -5.85
N ASN A 229 -16.61 -30.41 -5.00
CA ASN A 229 -16.27 -31.84 -4.88
C ASN A 229 -16.46 -32.58 -6.21
N SER A 230 -17.53 -32.29 -6.96
CA SER A 230 -17.80 -32.94 -8.24
C SER A 230 -16.79 -32.58 -9.32
N LEU A 231 -16.24 -31.36 -9.34
CA LEU A 231 -15.28 -30.94 -10.36
C LEU A 231 -13.85 -31.32 -9.99
N VAL A 232 -13.48 -31.21 -8.71
CA VAL A 232 -12.17 -31.65 -8.22
C VAL A 232 -11.98 -33.15 -8.39
N SER A 233 -13.01 -33.95 -8.10
CA SER A 233 -12.97 -35.42 -8.31
C SER A 233 -12.77 -35.86 -9.77
N ARG A 234 -13.01 -34.96 -10.73
CA ARG A 234 -12.79 -35.19 -12.16
C ARG A 234 -11.43 -34.72 -12.66
N GLN A 235 -10.65 -34.02 -11.83
CA GLN A 235 -9.30 -33.61 -12.22
C GLN A 235 -8.36 -34.81 -12.22
N GLN A 236 -7.39 -34.76 -13.11
CA GLN A 236 -6.35 -35.77 -13.25
C GLN A 236 -4.99 -35.10 -13.05
N ILE A 237 -4.08 -35.85 -12.45
CA ILE A 237 -2.69 -35.45 -12.28
C ILE A 237 -1.99 -35.39 -13.63
N SER A 238 -1.05 -34.46 -13.74
CA SER A 238 -0.20 -34.22 -14.89
C SER A 238 1.27 -34.41 -14.49
N GLY A 239 2.21 -33.95 -15.32
CA GLY A 239 3.62 -33.89 -14.99
C GLY A 239 4.43 -33.06 -15.98
N ASN A 240 5.63 -32.71 -15.56
CA ASN A 240 6.66 -31.95 -16.28
C ASN A 240 8.05 -32.52 -15.93
N LEU A 241 9.13 -31.84 -16.32
CA LEU A 241 10.51 -32.35 -16.17
C LEU A 241 11.23 -31.77 -14.96
N ASP A 242 11.18 -30.46 -14.80
CA ASP A 242 11.84 -29.74 -13.73
C ASP A 242 11.02 -29.75 -12.44
N SER A 243 11.67 -29.41 -11.33
CA SER A 243 11.03 -29.43 -10.00
C SER A 243 10.30 -28.13 -9.64
N PRO A 244 10.76 -26.92 -10.04
CA PRO A 244 9.95 -25.72 -9.90
C PRO A 244 8.79 -25.75 -10.89
N GLU A 245 7.63 -25.28 -10.44
CA GLU A 245 6.40 -25.29 -11.23
C GLU A 245 5.95 -23.88 -11.64
N GLY A 246 5.07 -23.81 -12.64
CA GLY A 246 4.62 -22.58 -13.30
C GLY A 246 3.54 -21.80 -12.54
N GLY A 247 3.45 -21.97 -11.22
CA GLY A 247 2.34 -21.44 -10.40
C GLY A 247 2.18 -19.92 -10.46
N PHE A 248 3.23 -19.16 -10.77
CA PHE A 248 3.15 -17.70 -10.87
C PHE A 248 2.34 -17.20 -12.07
N ASP A 249 2.32 -17.94 -13.18
CA ASP A 249 1.41 -17.62 -14.29
C ASP A 249 -0.04 -17.74 -13.82
N ALA A 250 -0.35 -18.82 -13.09
CA ALA A 250 -1.68 -19.07 -12.57
C ALA A 250 -2.11 -18.02 -11.53
N ILE A 251 -1.23 -17.64 -10.59
CA ILE A 251 -1.48 -16.57 -9.62
C ILE A 251 -1.79 -15.25 -10.34
N MET A 252 -1.00 -14.92 -11.37
CA MET A 252 -1.24 -13.70 -12.16
C MET A 252 -2.62 -13.72 -12.83
N GLN A 253 -2.97 -14.84 -13.48
CA GLN A 253 -4.29 -14.98 -14.11
C GLN A 253 -5.43 -14.88 -13.10
N VAL A 254 -5.33 -15.53 -11.94
CA VAL A 254 -6.35 -15.44 -10.87
C VAL A 254 -6.50 -14.01 -10.35
N ALA A 255 -5.41 -13.26 -10.22
CA ALA A 255 -5.45 -11.89 -9.72
C ALA A 255 -6.08 -10.88 -10.69
N VAL A 256 -5.87 -11.07 -12.01
CA VAL A 256 -6.29 -10.08 -13.03
C VAL A 256 -7.58 -10.47 -13.76
N CYS A 257 -7.91 -11.77 -13.85
CA CYS A 257 -9.17 -12.24 -14.40
C CYS A 257 -10.27 -12.13 -13.34
N GLY A 258 -10.68 -10.88 -13.06
CA GLY A 258 -11.72 -10.58 -12.09
C GLY A 258 -13.01 -11.37 -12.31
N ILE A 259 -13.80 -11.48 -11.25
CA ILE A 259 -15.12 -12.12 -11.28
C ILE A 259 -16.02 -11.31 -12.22
N THR A 260 -16.33 -11.88 -13.37
CA THR A 260 -17.45 -11.45 -14.21
C THR A 260 -18.69 -12.24 -13.87
#